data_AF-A0A1J4S773-F1
#
_entry.id   AF-A0A1J4S773-F1
#
_cell.length_a   1.000
_cell.length_b   1.000
_cell.length_c   1.000
_cell.angle_alpha   90.00
_cell.angle_beta   90.00
_cell.angle_gamma   90.00
#
_symmetry.space_group_name_H-M   'P 1'
#
loop_
_entity.id
_entity.type
_entity.pdbx_description
1 polymer ?
#
loop_
_entity_poly.entity_id
_entity_poly.type
_entity_poly.pdbx_seq_one_letter_code
_entity_poly.pdbx_strand_id
1 'polypeptide(L)'
;MIVPGWPKYVPGFLLCVLFAFVVMNIDNLLEKYNKADAASLNIPKIEKKLAESQSSGADLNAIATLKEKIKKHQKALAAVNGKVGDTWSWATFLYVTCQFSYVAMLLIGGILIRNSIGVHKIFVVASLRLKLYKWVVC
;
A
#
# COMPACT_ATOMS: atom_id res chain seq x y z
N MET A 1 7.60 -4.01 -35.77
CA MET A 1 8.59 -5.04 -35.41
C MET A 1 8.12 -5.74 -34.14
N ILE A 2 7.72 -7.01 -34.21
CA ILE A 2 7.34 -7.81 -33.04
C ILE A 2 8.48 -8.80 -32.81
N VAL A 3 9.11 -8.74 -31.64
CA VAL A 3 10.24 -9.62 -31.30
C VAL A 3 9.70 -11.04 -31.10
N PRO A 4 10.19 -12.04 -31.84
CA PRO A 4 9.74 -13.42 -31.68
C PRO A 4 10.09 -13.92 -30.28
N GLY A 5 9.07 -14.32 -29.50
CA GLY A 5 9.22 -14.82 -28.13
C GLY A 5 8.66 -13.91 -27.03
N TRP A 6 8.23 -12.68 -27.34
CA TRP A 6 7.60 -11.77 -26.38
C TRP A 6 6.35 -12.34 -25.64
N PRO A 7 5.49 -13.19 -26.25
CA PRO A 7 4.35 -13.78 -25.56
C PRO A 7 4.70 -14.57 -24.30
N LYS A 8 5.95 -15.06 -24.18
CA LYS A 8 6.42 -15.81 -23.01
C LYS A 8 6.58 -14.95 -21.75
N TYR A 9 6.69 -13.64 -21.89
CA TYR A 9 6.82 -12.69 -20.78
C TYR A 9 5.49 -12.11 -20.32
N VAL A 10 4.44 -12.24 -21.14
CA VAL A 10 3.09 -11.74 -20.87
C VAL A 10 2.51 -12.32 -19.55
N PRO A 11 2.65 -13.62 -19.22
CA PRO A 11 2.11 -14.16 -17.97
C PRO A 11 2.76 -13.54 -16.73
N GLY A 12 4.07 -13.32 -16.77
CA GLY A 12 4.81 -12.70 -15.66
C GLY A 12 4.47 -11.25 -15.45
N PHE A 13 4.35 -10.50 -16.54
CA PHE A 13 3.94 -9.12 -16.50
C PHE A 13 2.50 -8.99 -15.98
N LEU A 14 1.58 -9.84 -16.44
CA LEU A 14 0.20 -9.85 -15.97
C LEU A 14 0.11 -10.13 -14.47
N LEU A 15 0.89 -11.12 -13.99
CA LEU A 15 0.94 -11.46 -12.57
C LEU A 15 1.54 -10.32 -11.74
N CYS A 16 2.56 -9.62 -12.26
CA CYS A 16 3.13 -8.44 -11.63
C CYS A 16 2.11 -7.28 -11.53
N VAL A 17 1.36 -7.01 -12.60
CA VAL A 17 0.33 -5.95 -12.61
C VAL A 17 -0.83 -6.29 -11.67
N LEU A 18 -1.30 -7.54 -11.66
CA LEU A 18 -2.35 -7.99 -10.73
C LEU A 18 -1.89 -7.89 -9.28
N PHE A 19 -0.66 -8.31 -9.00
CA PHE A 19 -0.07 -8.19 -7.68
C PHE A 19 -0.01 -6.73 -7.23
N ALA A 20 0.52 -5.83 -8.08
CA ALA A 20 0.58 -4.40 -7.80
C ALA A 20 -0.82 -3.78 -7.58
N PHE A 21 -1.83 -4.24 -8.35
CA PHE A 21 -3.21 -3.78 -8.18
C PHE A 21 -3.78 -4.19 -6.81
N VAL A 22 -3.62 -5.44 -6.40
CA VAL A 22 -4.10 -5.93 -5.09
C VAL A 22 -3.42 -5.17 -3.96
N VAL A 23 -2.10 -5.04 -4.05
CA VAL A 23 -1.23 -4.28 -3.15
C VAL A 23 -1.75 -2.84 -2.97
N MET A 24 -1.91 -2.08 -4.05
CA MET A 24 -2.37 -0.69 -3.97
C MET A 24 -3.78 -0.53 -3.37
N ASN A 25 -4.66 -1.52 -3.55
CA ASN A 25 -5.98 -1.52 -2.93
C ASN A 25 -5.90 -1.80 -1.41
N ILE A 26 -5.03 -2.71 -0.98
CA ILE A 26 -4.82 -3.02 0.43
C ILE A 26 -4.22 -1.81 1.17
N ASP A 27 -3.25 -1.12 0.57
CA ASP A 27 -2.67 0.11 1.16
C ASP A 27 -3.74 1.18 1.41
N ASN A 28 -4.57 1.45 0.40
CA ASN A 28 -5.66 2.42 0.52
C ASN A 28 -6.69 2.03 1.59
N LEU A 29 -6.92 0.73 1.81
CA LEU A 29 -7.78 0.26 2.89
C LEU A 29 -7.11 0.45 4.24
N LEU A 30 -5.86 0.01 4.39
CA LEU A 30 -5.09 0.14 5.63
C LEU A 30 -4.96 1.61 6.06
N GLU A 31 -4.74 2.51 5.12
CA GLU A 31 -4.67 3.95 5.39
C GLU A 31 -6.01 4.49 5.94
N LYS A 32 -7.15 4.04 5.40
CA LYS A 32 -8.48 4.42 5.90
C LYS A 32 -8.71 3.93 7.32
N TYR A 33 -8.35 2.67 7.61
CA TYR A 33 -8.49 2.10 8.94
C TYR A 33 -7.56 2.77 9.96
N ASN A 34 -6.31 3.07 9.59
CA ASN A 34 -5.37 3.79 10.46
C ASN A 34 -5.87 5.22 10.76
N LYS A 35 -6.41 5.92 9.75
CA LYS A 35 -7.04 7.25 9.95
C LYS A 35 -8.28 7.17 10.86
N ALA A 36 -9.07 6.11 10.75
CA ALA A 36 -10.23 5.89 11.60
C ALA A 36 -9.83 5.56 13.05
N ASP A 37 -8.78 4.76 13.24
CA ASP A 37 -8.22 4.42 14.56
C ASP A 37 -7.70 5.68 15.28
N ALA A 38 -6.91 6.49 14.56
CA ALA A 38 -6.46 7.79 15.07
C ALA A 38 -7.63 8.74 15.36
N ALA A 39 -8.68 8.73 14.53
CA ALA A 39 -9.88 9.53 14.76
C ALA A 39 -10.63 9.07 16.03
N SER A 40 -10.81 7.77 16.20
CA SER A 40 -11.46 7.15 17.36
C SER A 40 -10.79 7.55 18.68
N LEU A 41 -9.45 7.56 18.71
CA LEU A 41 -8.66 7.95 19.89
C LEU A 41 -8.64 9.46 20.16
N ASN A 42 -8.74 10.28 19.12
CA ASN A 42 -8.59 11.74 19.25
C ASN A 42 -9.92 12.47 19.50
N ILE A 43 -11.05 11.97 19.00
CA ILE A 43 -12.38 12.56 19.24
C ILE A 43 -12.65 12.80 20.73
N PRO A 44 -12.51 11.83 21.65
CA PRO A 44 -12.81 12.07 23.07
C PRO A 44 -11.86 13.09 23.72
N LYS A 45 -10.61 13.19 23.24
CA LYS A 45 -9.65 14.19 23.72
C LYS A 45 -10.02 15.60 23.24
N ILE A 46 -10.49 15.72 22.00
CA ILE A 46 -10.92 16.99 21.41
C ILE A 46 -12.23 17.45 22.04
N GLU A 47 -13.17 16.53 22.32
CA GLU A 47 -14.43 16.83 23.02
C GLU A 47 -14.19 17.33 24.45
N LYS A 48 -13.25 16.73 25.20
CA LYS A 48 -12.84 17.25 26.51
C LYS A 48 -12.28 18.67 26.42
N LYS A 49 -11.36 18.92 25.47
CA LYS A 49 -10.82 20.27 25.23
C LYS A 49 -11.88 21.27 24.81
N LEU A 50 -12.88 20.83 24.05
CA LEU A 50 -14.01 21.66 23.66
C LEU A 50 -14.85 22.06 24.89
N ALA A 51 -15.14 21.10 25.78
CA ALA A 51 -15.89 21.37 27.01
C ALA A 51 -15.12 22.34 27.93
N GLU A 52 -13.81 22.13 28.13
CA GLU A 52 -12.94 23.03 28.90
C GLU A 52 -12.84 24.43 28.28
N SER A 53 -12.77 24.52 26.95
CA SER A 53 -12.74 25.80 26.23
C SER A 53 -14.09 26.53 26.34
N GLN A 54 -15.20 25.80 26.28
CA GLN A 54 -16.54 26.36 26.44
C GLN A 54 -16.78 26.87 27.87
N SER A 55 -16.33 26.14 28.90
CA SER A 55 -16.45 26.59 30.30
C SER A 55 -15.55 27.77 30.64
N SER A 56 -14.44 27.93 29.92
CA SER A 56 -13.48 29.03 30.13
C SER A 56 -13.82 30.30 29.33
N GLY A 57 -14.96 30.32 28.61
CA GLY A 57 -15.35 31.47 27.78
C GLY A 57 -14.45 31.69 26.57
N ALA A 58 -13.94 30.61 25.96
CA ALA A 58 -13.05 30.70 24.81
C ALA A 58 -13.73 31.30 23.57
N ASP A 59 -12.89 31.88 22.70
CA ASP A 59 -13.30 32.49 21.44
C ASP A 59 -14.14 31.56 20.55
N LEU A 60 -15.22 32.11 19.98
CA LEU A 60 -16.18 31.37 19.16
C LEU A 60 -15.52 30.76 17.91
N ASN A 61 -14.49 31.38 17.35
CA ASN A 61 -13.78 30.81 16.20
C ASN A 61 -12.95 29.59 16.60
N ALA A 62 -12.29 29.63 17.76
CA ALA A 62 -11.57 28.47 18.28
C ALA A 62 -12.51 27.27 18.51
N ILE A 63 -13.70 27.50 19.07
CA ILE A 63 -14.75 26.49 19.25
C ILE A 63 -15.22 25.94 17.89
N ALA A 64 -15.42 26.81 16.89
CA ALA A 64 -15.81 26.39 15.54
C ALA A 64 -14.75 25.49 14.88
N THR A 65 -13.45 25.82 14.99
CA THR A 65 -12.37 24.99 14.44
C THR A 65 -12.29 23.60 15.09
N LEU A 66 -12.56 23.51 16.40
CA LEU A 66 -12.58 22.24 17.12
C LEU A 66 -13.77 21.37 16.68
N LYS A 67 -14.96 21.97 16.49
CA LYS A 67 -16.13 21.26 15.96
C LYS A 67 -15.90 20.76 14.52
N GLU A 68 -15.27 21.56 13.67
CA GLU A 68 -14.89 21.14 12.32
C GLU A 68 -13.89 19.97 12.32
N LYS A 69 -12.91 19.99 13.22
CA LYS A 69 -11.97 18.86 13.40
C LYS A 69 -12.72 17.59 13.83
N ILE A 70 -13.65 17.68 14.79
CA ILE A 70 -14.47 16.53 15.21
C ILE A 70 -15.27 15.98 14.02
N LYS A 71 -15.93 16.85 13.25
CA LYS A 71 -16.70 16.46 12.05
C LYS A 71 -15.83 15.75 11.00
N LYS A 72 -14.60 16.23 10.79
CA LYS A 72 -13.62 15.58 9.91
C LYS A 72 -13.25 14.19 10.40
N HIS A 73 -13.01 14.03 11.70
CA HIS A 73 -12.70 12.74 12.30
C HIS A 73 -13.90 11.77 12.25
N GLN A 74 -15.11 12.25 12.53
CA GLN A 74 -16.35 11.46 12.38
C GLN A 74 -16.56 10.96 10.95
N LYS A 75 -16.26 11.80 9.94
CA LYS A 75 -16.32 11.39 8.53
C LYS A 75 -15.33 10.25 8.21
N ALA A 76 -14.15 10.25 8.84
CA ALA A 76 -13.18 9.17 8.70
C ALA A 76 -13.65 7.85 9.36
N LEU A 77 -14.32 7.93 10.52
CA LEU A 77 -14.96 6.77 11.14
C LEU A 77 -16.12 6.21 10.30
N ALA A 78 -16.96 7.09 9.75
CA ALA A 78 -18.07 6.68 8.89
C ALA A 78 -17.58 5.96 7.62
N ALA A 79 -16.40 6.32 7.10
CA ALA A 79 -15.82 5.67 5.93
C ALA A 79 -15.44 4.19 6.17
N VAL A 80 -15.30 3.76 7.42
CA VAL A 80 -15.02 2.37 7.80
C VAL A 80 -16.18 1.70 8.55
N ASN A 81 -17.35 2.35 8.62
CA ASN A 81 -18.51 1.94 9.44
C ASN A 81 -18.16 1.71 10.93
N GLY A 82 -17.18 2.45 11.44
CA GLY A 82 -16.68 2.32 12.81
C GLY A 82 -17.35 3.26 13.81
N LYS A 83 -17.31 2.92 15.10
CA LYS A 83 -17.79 3.76 16.20
C LYS A 83 -16.64 4.37 17.00
N VAL A 84 -16.92 5.47 17.69
CA VAL A 84 -15.94 6.10 18.59
C VAL A 84 -15.68 5.16 19.76
N GLY A 85 -14.40 4.82 19.97
CA GLY A 85 -13.97 3.81 20.93
C GLY A 85 -13.59 2.47 20.30
N ASP A 86 -13.98 2.21 19.05
CA ASP A 86 -13.48 1.04 18.31
C ASP A 86 -12.00 1.23 17.99
N THR A 87 -11.25 0.13 18.08
CA THR A 87 -9.82 0.09 17.75
C THR A 87 -9.56 -0.91 16.65
N TRP A 88 -8.74 -0.50 15.67
CA TRP A 88 -8.31 -1.35 14.56
C TRP A 88 -6.82 -1.65 14.68
N SER A 89 -6.40 -2.11 15.87
CA SER A 89 -4.99 -2.39 16.19
C SER A 89 -4.33 -3.34 15.19
N TRP A 90 -5.09 -4.28 14.60
CA TRP A 90 -4.60 -5.16 13.54
C TRP A 90 -4.25 -4.38 12.27
N ALA A 91 -5.06 -3.40 11.87
CA ALA A 91 -4.83 -2.59 10.68
C ALA A 91 -3.70 -1.58 10.92
N THR A 92 -3.64 -0.97 12.10
CA THR A 92 -2.54 -0.09 12.50
C THR A 92 -1.22 -0.87 12.58
N PHE A 93 -1.22 -2.09 13.12
CA PHE A 93 -0.06 -2.98 13.12
C PHE A 93 0.38 -3.37 11.71
N LEU A 94 -0.56 -3.73 10.83
CA LEU A 94 -0.24 -4.02 9.43
C LEU A 94 0.31 -2.78 8.72
N TYR A 95 -0.27 -1.60 8.96
CA TYR A 95 0.20 -0.36 8.35
C TYR A 95 1.61 0.04 8.84
N VAL A 96 1.89 -0.05 10.14
CA VAL A 96 3.16 0.40 10.74
C VAL A 96 4.25 -0.67 10.63
N THR A 97 3.95 -1.92 10.94
CA THR A 97 4.93 -3.02 11.01
C THR A 97 5.13 -3.67 9.64
N CYS A 98 4.05 -3.90 8.89
CA CYS A 98 4.16 -4.56 7.59
C CYS A 98 4.64 -3.62 6.48
N GLN A 99 4.80 -2.31 6.67
CA GLN A 99 5.42 -1.43 5.66
C GLN A 99 6.84 -1.92 5.26
N PHE A 100 7.59 -2.54 6.19
CA PHE A 100 8.86 -3.20 5.90
C PHE A 100 8.71 -4.58 5.25
N SER A 101 7.74 -5.39 5.71
CA SER A 101 7.38 -6.66 5.07
C SER A 101 6.87 -6.47 3.63
N TYR A 102 6.35 -5.29 3.32
CA TYR A 102 5.80 -4.90 2.02
C TYR A 102 6.88 -4.73 0.95
N VAL A 103 7.94 -3.99 1.29
CA VAL A 103 9.14 -3.88 0.44
C VAL A 103 9.79 -5.25 0.27
N ALA A 104 9.83 -6.06 1.33
CA ALA A 104 10.33 -7.43 1.26
C ALA A 104 9.45 -8.33 0.36
N MET A 105 8.12 -8.24 0.43
CA MET A 105 7.21 -9.00 -0.46
C MET A 105 7.30 -8.55 -1.91
N LEU A 106 7.45 -7.25 -2.19
CA LEU A 106 7.68 -6.74 -3.54
C LEU A 106 9.03 -7.22 -4.11
N LEU A 107 10.09 -7.23 -3.30
CA LEU A 107 11.40 -7.77 -3.67
C LEU A 107 11.35 -9.29 -3.91
N ILE A 108 10.75 -10.05 -2.99
CA ILE A 108 10.60 -11.50 -3.09
C ILE A 108 9.71 -11.87 -4.28
N GLY A 109 8.60 -11.17 -4.49
CA GLY A 109 7.73 -11.33 -5.65
C GLY A 109 8.46 -11.06 -6.97
N GLY A 110 9.26 -10.00 -7.03
CA GLY A 110 10.10 -9.71 -8.19
C GLY A 110 11.16 -10.78 -8.47
N ILE A 111 11.78 -11.34 -7.42
CA ILE A 111 12.77 -12.44 -7.52
C ILE A 111 12.08 -13.75 -7.95
N LEU A 112 10.91 -14.08 -7.39
CA LEU A 112 10.14 -15.27 -7.74
C LEU A 112 9.65 -15.22 -9.19
N ILE A 113 9.14 -14.08 -9.65
CA ILE A 113 8.73 -13.90 -11.06
C ILE A 113 9.94 -14.09 -12.00
N ARG A 114 11.13 -13.57 -11.63
CA ARG A 114 12.36 -13.79 -12.41
C ARG A 114 12.80 -15.25 -12.43
N ASN A 115 12.66 -15.96 -11.31
CA ASN A 115 13.09 -17.36 -11.17
C ASN A 115 12.11 -18.34 -11.85
N SER A 116 10.80 -18.15 -11.68
CA SER A 116 9.75 -19.00 -12.24
C SER A 116 9.61 -18.88 -13.77
N ILE A 117 9.96 -17.74 -14.37
CA ILE A 117 9.85 -17.54 -15.83
C ILE A 117 11.15 -17.92 -16.57
N GLY A 118 12.20 -18.30 -15.84
CA GLY A 118 13.36 -18.96 -16.44
C GLY A 118 14.11 -18.09 -17.46
N VAL A 119 14.31 -16.80 -17.15
CA VAL A 119 15.13 -15.89 -17.98
C VAL A 119 16.55 -16.45 -18.20
N HIS A 120 17.05 -17.32 -17.31
CA HIS A 120 18.36 -17.96 -17.44
C HIS A 120 18.50 -18.82 -18.71
N LYS A 121 17.41 -19.42 -19.25
CA LYS A 121 17.51 -20.29 -20.43
C LYS A 121 17.79 -19.51 -21.72
N ILE A 122 17.45 -18.22 -21.78
CA ILE A 122 17.62 -17.40 -22.98
C ILE A 122 19.04 -16.82 -23.06
N PHE A 123 19.63 -16.44 -21.92
CA PHE A 123 21.02 -15.95 -21.89
C PHE A 123 22.05 -17.04 -22.21
N VAL A 124 21.77 -18.29 -21.87
CA VAL A 124 22.63 -19.43 -22.26
C VAL A 124 22.52 -19.74 -23.77
N VAL A 125 21.31 -19.68 -24.35
CA VAL A 125 21.10 -19.93 -25.80
C VAL A 125 21.67 -18.80 -26.68
N ALA A 126 21.60 -17.54 -26.24
CA ALA A 126 22.20 -16.42 -26.96
C ALA A 126 23.75 -16.50 -26.97
N SER A 127 24.35 -16.94 -25.86
CA SER A 127 25.81 -17.15 -25.76
C SER A 127 26.28 -18.35 -26.60
N LEU A 128 25.49 -19.41 -26.72
CA LEU A 128 25.84 -20.57 -27.57
C LEU A 128 25.75 -20.27 -29.08
N ARG A 129 24.78 -19.46 -29.52
CA ARG A 129 24.67 -19.07 -30.95
C ARG A 129 25.83 -18.21 -31.43
N LEU A 130 26.43 -17.39 -30.55
CA LEU A 130 27.61 -16.59 -30.88
C LEU A 130 28.89 -17.43 -31.00
N LYS A 131 29.00 -18.56 -30.27
CA LYS A 131 30.13 -19.49 -30.42
C LYS A 131 30.05 -20.33 -31.69
N LEU A 132 28.85 -20.71 -32.15
CA LEU A 132 28.70 -21.48 -33.40
C LEU A 132 28.97 -20.64 -34.67
N TYR A 133 28.60 -19.35 -34.69
CA TYR A 133 28.91 -18.48 -35.84
C TYR A 133 30.41 -18.22 -36.01
N LYS A 134 31.20 -18.32 -34.94
CA LYS A 134 32.66 -18.16 -35.01
C LYS A 134 33.40 -19.43 -35.44
N TRP A 135 32.72 -20.58 -35.52
CA TRP A 135 33.31 -21.87 -35.91
C TRP A 135 32.96 -22.32 -37.34
N VAL A 136 32.00 -21.68 -37.99
CA VAL A 136 31.63 -21.94 -39.40
C VAL A 136 32.33 -20.97 -40.38
N VAL A 137 33.08 -19.99 -39.86
CA VAL A 137 33.80 -18.96 -40.64
C VAL A 137 35.32 -19.00 -40.37
N CYS A 138 35.84 -20.19 -40.07
CA CYS A 138 37.25 -20.56 -40.18
C CYS A 138 37.32 -21.94 -40.84
#